data_AF-A0A6P5EV91-F1
#
_entry.id   AF-A0A6P5EV91-F1
#
_cell.length_a   1.000
_cell.length_b   1.000
_cell.length_c   1.000
_cell.angle_alpha   90.00
_cell.angle_beta   90.00
_cell.angle_gamma   90.00
#
_symmetry.space_group_name_H-M   'P 1'
#
loop_
_entity.id
_entity.type
_entity.pdbx_description
1 polymer ?
#
loop_
_entity_poly.entity_id
_entity_poly.type
_entity_poly.pdbx_seq_one_letter_code
_entity_poly.pdbx_strand_id
1 'polypeptide(L)'
;MASFSLLNHCFSVNRRVPNSLCQAKERFLIQKKEEQGSKIGFRCLVFRICLSVMESEEWESYPSAFIEGKDLKKDLNSEYHTDQDKGALVSLDTILPDDLLEKILSFLSIVGIIRSGSVCKRWNDAVQRYKHTKMVPQKPWYFMFTCGEEAVAGYSYDPSLKKWYNFNFPCIEKSNWSISFSYGLVCLMDSENKSRVFVCNPITKHRRKLPYAPGGNSPDYSALAISVDKECHNYTIVVAKCGQVPEEHHLWNISIHIYFSESDEWFDPFNETLVGWRGCDDCVICDGVLYYLLYSSGYVGHIASRHCLAMYDLSTRPGHFSLMNTAIPAPCTLTCGRLMNLRDRVILVGGIGKQDRPGVIKGIGIWELRDKKEWCEVARMPQKFFQGFGELDEVFASSGCDDLIYIQSYGSPALLTFDVSQKLWKWTVRSPVSKRFPLQLFTGFCFEPRLEIAS
;
A
#
# COMPACT_ATOMS: atom_id res chain seq x y z
N MET A 1 24.02 25.63 41.31
CA MET A 1 25.15 26.57 41.16
C MET A 1 25.33 26.86 39.69
N ALA A 2 25.32 28.16 39.34
CA ALA A 2 25.58 28.79 38.03
C ALA A 2 24.63 28.38 36.87
N SER A 3 23.52 29.08 36.59
CA SER A 3 23.37 30.42 35.95
C SER A 3 23.53 30.40 34.43
N PHE A 4 22.45 30.68 33.68
CA PHE A 4 22.41 31.82 32.74
C PHE A 4 20.97 32.21 32.42
N SER A 5 20.75 33.52 32.47
CA SER A 5 19.50 34.26 32.38
C SER A 5 19.34 34.96 31.02
N LEU A 6 18.10 35.03 30.55
CA LEU A 6 17.42 36.14 29.85
C LEU A 6 18.24 37.19 29.08
N LEU A 7 17.87 37.43 27.81
CA LEU A 7 17.42 38.76 27.35
C LEU A 7 16.69 38.73 25.99
N ASN A 8 15.47 39.27 26.01
CA ASN A 8 14.65 39.72 24.88
C ASN A 8 15.26 40.97 24.21
N HIS A 9 15.03 41.18 22.91
CA HIS A 9 14.06 42.17 22.38
C HIS A 9 14.32 42.59 20.91
N CYS A 10 13.19 42.78 20.21
CA CYS A 10 12.92 43.70 19.09
C CYS A 10 13.50 43.42 17.68
N PHE A 11 12.59 43.16 16.72
CA PHE A 11 12.14 44.19 15.78
C PHE A 11 10.76 43.86 15.20
N SER A 12 9.79 44.73 15.46
CA SER A 12 8.53 44.83 14.71
C SER A 12 8.72 45.79 13.55
N VAL A 13 8.28 45.44 12.33
CA VAL A 13 7.87 46.42 11.32
C VAL A 13 6.67 45.88 10.54
N ASN A 14 5.53 46.54 10.76
CA ASN A 14 4.34 46.56 9.92
C ASN A 14 4.67 46.87 8.45
N ARG A 15 4.03 46.19 7.48
CA ARG A 15 3.53 46.84 6.24
C ARG A 15 2.53 45.98 5.44
N ARG A 16 1.30 46.48 5.46
CA ARG A 16 0.18 46.47 4.51
C ARG A 16 0.28 45.69 3.18
N VAL A 17 -0.83 44.99 2.93
CA VAL A 17 -1.44 44.53 1.66
C VAL A 17 -1.42 45.61 0.56
N PRO A 18 -1.30 45.20 -0.71
CA PRO A 18 -2.38 45.49 -1.66
C PRO A 18 -2.82 44.26 -2.50
N ASN A 19 -4.14 44.12 -2.62
CA ASN A 19 -4.83 43.36 -3.67
C ASN A 19 -4.47 43.91 -5.06
N SER A 20 -4.15 43.04 -6.02
CA SER A 20 -4.60 43.22 -7.41
C SER A 20 -4.34 41.97 -8.27
N LEU A 21 -5.43 41.53 -8.92
CA LEU A 21 -5.55 40.91 -10.24
C LEU A 21 -4.39 40.04 -10.79
N CYS A 22 -4.69 38.77 -11.06
CA CYS A 22 -4.85 38.32 -12.45
C CYS A 22 -5.49 36.94 -12.53
N GLN A 23 -6.75 36.94 -12.98
CA GLN A 23 -7.45 35.79 -13.54
C GLN A 23 -6.76 35.39 -14.85
N ALA A 24 -6.25 34.16 -14.95
CA ALA A 24 -5.96 33.53 -16.23
C ALA A 24 -7.09 32.54 -16.54
N LYS A 25 -8.21 33.07 -17.06
CA LYS A 25 -9.22 32.28 -17.78
C LYS A 25 -8.65 31.97 -19.16
N GLU A 26 -8.31 30.71 -19.42
CA GLU A 26 -8.04 30.25 -20.78
C GLU A 26 -9.33 30.38 -21.63
N ARG A 27 -9.33 31.39 -22.51
CA ARG A 27 -10.25 31.49 -23.63
C ARG A 27 -9.63 30.73 -24.81
N PHE A 28 -10.17 29.57 -25.15
CA PHE A 28 -10.00 29.02 -26.50
C PHE A 28 -11.30 29.19 -27.28
N LEU A 29 -11.24 29.99 -28.35
CA LEU A 29 -12.29 30.14 -29.35
C LEU A 29 -12.54 28.79 -30.04
N ILE A 30 -13.80 28.36 -30.12
CA ILE A 30 -14.25 27.41 -31.14
C ILE A 30 -15.24 28.15 -32.03
N GLN A 31 -14.79 28.47 -33.24
CA GLN A 31 -15.65 28.92 -34.33
C GLN A 31 -16.67 27.81 -34.67
N LYS A 32 -17.92 28.25 -34.80
CA LYS A 32 -19.06 27.47 -35.25
C LYS A 32 -18.78 26.93 -36.67
N LYS A 33 -18.78 25.61 -36.83
CA LYS A 33 -19.14 24.95 -38.09
C LYS A 33 -20.18 23.88 -37.76
N GLU A 34 -21.45 24.29 -37.87
CA GLU A 34 -22.58 23.38 -37.97
C GLU A 34 -22.46 22.67 -39.32
N GLU A 35 -22.30 21.35 -39.29
CA GLU A 35 -23.03 20.42 -40.18
C GLU A 35 -22.74 18.97 -39.75
N GLN A 36 -23.81 18.24 -39.44
CA GLN A 36 -23.90 16.78 -39.23
C GLN A 36 -23.03 16.15 -38.11
N GLY A 37 -23.52 16.20 -36.86
CA GLY A 37 -22.87 15.51 -35.74
C GLY A 37 -23.65 15.41 -34.42
N SER A 38 -24.99 15.34 -34.45
CA SER A 38 -25.83 15.44 -33.24
C SER A 38 -25.65 14.29 -32.22
N LYS A 39 -25.18 13.11 -32.63
CA LYS A 39 -24.98 11.97 -31.70
C LYS A 39 -23.61 11.92 -31.01
N ILE A 40 -22.61 12.64 -31.51
CA ILE A 40 -21.24 12.62 -30.95
C ILE A 40 -21.07 13.71 -29.88
N GLY A 41 -21.68 14.89 -30.08
CA GLY A 41 -21.64 15.99 -29.12
C GLY A 41 -22.33 15.67 -27.78
N PHE A 42 -23.44 14.93 -27.81
CA PHE A 42 -24.18 14.57 -26.60
C PHE A 42 -23.45 13.54 -25.73
N ARG A 43 -22.75 12.58 -26.35
CA ARG A 43 -21.91 11.58 -25.65
C ARG A 43 -20.74 12.24 -24.92
N CYS A 44 -20.09 13.24 -25.52
CA CYS A 44 -19.03 14.01 -24.87
C CYS A 44 -19.55 14.91 -23.74
N LEU A 45 -20.76 15.46 -23.86
CA LEU A 45 -21.33 16.34 -22.85
C LEU A 45 -21.72 15.58 -21.57
N VAL A 46 -22.36 14.41 -21.69
CA VAL A 46 -22.69 13.57 -20.53
C VAL A 46 -21.42 13.08 -19.84
N PHE A 47 -20.41 12.66 -20.61
CA PHE A 47 -19.11 12.24 -20.06
C PHE A 47 -18.41 13.39 -19.31
N ARG A 48 -18.46 14.61 -19.84
CA ARG A 48 -17.92 15.81 -19.18
C ARG A 48 -18.72 16.25 -17.97
N ILE A 49 -20.05 16.13 -17.98
CA ILE A 49 -20.90 16.45 -16.81
C ILE A 49 -20.64 15.44 -15.70
N CYS A 50 -20.58 14.15 -16.00
CA CYS A 50 -20.23 13.13 -15.02
C CYS A 50 -18.82 13.37 -14.44
N LEU A 51 -17.81 13.63 -15.28
CA LEU A 51 -16.46 13.97 -14.81
C LEU A 51 -16.43 15.26 -13.96
N SER A 52 -17.15 16.30 -14.38
CA SER A 52 -17.24 17.58 -13.67
C SER A 52 -17.92 17.44 -12.31
N VAL A 53 -18.92 16.58 -12.16
CA VAL A 53 -19.57 16.28 -10.88
C VAL A 53 -18.65 15.43 -9.98
N MET A 54 -17.76 14.62 -10.58
CA MET A 54 -16.82 13.77 -9.84
C MET A 54 -15.53 14.50 -9.40
N GLU A 55 -15.22 15.65 -10.01
CA GLU A 55 -14.05 16.49 -9.76
C GLU A 55 -14.31 17.66 -8.79
N SER A 56 -15.54 17.93 -8.35
CA SER A 56 -15.81 19.02 -7.40
C SER A 56 -15.24 18.69 -6.02
N GLU A 57 -14.09 19.30 -5.69
CA GLU A 57 -13.49 19.34 -4.36
C GLU A 57 -14.23 20.37 -3.50
N GLU A 58 -15.14 19.93 -2.63
CA GLU A 58 -15.56 20.59 -1.37
C GLU A 58 -16.94 20.06 -0.96
N TRP A 59 -17.01 19.21 0.07
CA TRP A 59 -18.21 19.11 0.92
C TRP A 59 -17.76 18.78 2.35
N GLU A 60 -17.79 19.82 3.19
CA GLU A 60 -17.77 19.67 4.64
C GLU A 60 -19.00 18.86 5.10
N SER A 61 -18.81 18.08 6.16
CA SER A 61 -19.81 17.20 6.75
C SER A 61 -21.07 17.95 7.19
N TYR A 62 -22.25 17.52 6.72
CA TYR A 62 -23.51 17.80 7.40
C TYR A 62 -24.17 16.50 7.90
N PRO A 63 -24.74 16.50 9.12
CA PRO A 63 -25.34 15.32 9.72
C PRO A 63 -26.62 14.89 9.01
N SER A 64 -26.79 13.57 8.90
CA SER A 64 -27.99 12.91 8.44
C SER A 64 -29.18 13.11 9.39
N ALA A 65 -30.07 14.03 9.07
CA ALA A 65 -31.46 14.04 9.52
C ALA A 65 -32.31 14.81 8.49
N PHE A 66 -33.51 14.28 8.20
CA PHE A 66 -34.56 14.75 7.27
C PHE A 66 -34.68 13.97 5.96
N ILE A 67 -35.32 12.79 6.02
CA ILE A 67 -36.40 12.42 5.10
C ILE A 67 -37.43 11.57 5.89
N GLU A 68 -38.40 12.23 6.54
CA GLU A 68 -39.73 11.64 6.73
C GLU A 68 -40.63 12.22 5.65
N GLY A 69 -40.85 11.46 4.58
CA GLY A 69 -41.84 11.80 3.55
C GLY A 69 -43.23 11.41 4.05
N LYS A 70 -44.00 12.38 4.53
CA LYS A 70 -45.45 12.22 4.70
C LYS A 70 -46.14 12.37 3.35
N ASP A 71 -46.96 11.37 3.04
CA ASP A 71 -47.98 11.39 1.99
C ASP A 71 -48.83 12.66 2.05
N LEU A 72 -48.90 13.36 0.93
CA LEU A 72 -49.90 14.40 0.68
C LEU A 72 -50.46 14.19 -0.73
N LYS A 73 -51.44 13.30 -0.83
CA LYS A 73 -52.45 13.35 -1.88
C LYS A 73 -53.21 14.67 -1.71
N LYS A 74 -53.25 15.48 -2.76
CA LYS A 74 -54.26 16.52 -2.91
C LYS A 74 -54.74 16.52 -4.35
N ASP A 75 -55.91 15.92 -4.52
CA ASP A 75 -56.78 16.08 -5.67
C ASP A 75 -57.07 17.57 -5.88
N LEU A 76 -56.92 18.05 -7.10
CA LEU A 76 -57.63 19.21 -7.63
C LEU A 76 -57.69 19.07 -9.16
N ASN A 77 -58.88 18.73 -9.65
CA ASN A 77 -59.28 18.82 -11.05
C ASN A 77 -59.30 20.30 -11.48
N SER A 78 -58.66 20.60 -12.62
CA SER A 78 -59.17 21.61 -13.54
C SER A 78 -58.70 21.30 -14.97
N GLU A 79 -59.67 21.13 -15.86
CA GLU A 79 -59.51 21.04 -17.31
C GLU A 79 -59.03 22.39 -17.85
N TYR A 80 -57.89 22.40 -18.56
CA TYR A 80 -57.66 23.32 -19.69
C TYR A 80 -56.70 22.65 -20.68
N HIS A 81 -57.19 22.44 -21.90
CA HIS A 81 -56.40 22.05 -23.06
C HIS A 81 -55.38 23.13 -23.39
N THR A 82 -54.09 22.77 -23.42
CA THR A 82 -53.05 23.43 -24.23
C THR A 82 -52.03 22.38 -24.66
N ASP A 83 -51.54 22.55 -25.89
CA ASP A 83 -50.84 21.57 -26.70
C ASP A 83 -49.69 20.84 -26.01
N GLN A 84 -49.75 19.50 -26.07
CA GLN A 84 -48.65 18.61 -25.73
C GLN A 84 -47.56 18.73 -26.79
N ASP A 85 -46.61 19.64 -26.59
CA ASP A 85 -45.22 19.32 -26.92
C ASP A 85 -44.65 18.53 -25.74
N LYS A 86 -45.03 17.24 -25.67
CA LYS A 86 -44.40 16.27 -24.79
C LYS A 86 -42.97 16.12 -25.28
N GLY A 87 -42.08 16.99 -24.79
CA GLY A 87 -40.65 16.75 -24.79
C GLY A 87 -40.47 15.35 -24.23
N ALA A 88 -40.15 14.40 -25.11
CA ALA A 88 -40.07 12.99 -24.78
C ALA A 88 -39.10 12.88 -23.60
N LEU A 89 -39.64 12.56 -22.42
CA LEU A 89 -38.87 12.34 -21.22
C LEU A 89 -38.21 10.98 -21.43
N VAL A 90 -37.16 10.97 -22.26
CA VAL A 90 -36.39 9.78 -22.57
C VAL A 90 -35.79 9.34 -21.25
N SER A 91 -36.22 8.16 -20.77
CA SER A 91 -35.65 7.60 -19.56
C SER A 91 -34.14 7.49 -19.74
N LEU A 92 -33.39 7.89 -18.71
CA LEU A 92 -31.92 7.74 -18.70
C LEU A 92 -31.50 6.27 -18.94
N ASP A 93 -32.40 5.33 -18.62
CA ASP A 93 -32.26 3.89 -18.86
C ASP A 93 -32.20 3.51 -20.32
N THR A 94 -32.85 4.29 -21.20
CA THR A 94 -32.75 4.10 -22.65
C THR A 94 -31.48 4.72 -23.23
N ILE A 95 -30.87 5.69 -22.54
CA ILE A 95 -29.73 6.47 -23.03
C ILE A 95 -28.39 5.81 -22.69
N LEU A 96 -28.30 5.20 -21.50
CA LEU A 96 -27.08 4.54 -21.04
C LEU A 96 -27.42 3.16 -20.50
N PRO A 97 -27.42 2.10 -21.34
CA PRO A 97 -27.56 0.70 -20.90
C PRO A 97 -26.51 0.25 -19.87
N ASP A 98 -26.81 -0.84 -19.15
CA ASP A 98 -25.97 -1.33 -18.04
C ASP A 98 -24.58 -1.80 -18.49
N ASP A 99 -24.45 -2.38 -19.68
CA ASP A 99 -23.18 -2.77 -20.30
C ASP A 99 -22.30 -1.54 -20.60
N LEU A 100 -22.90 -0.43 -21.04
CA LEU A 100 -22.17 0.82 -21.22
C LEU A 100 -21.77 1.43 -19.89
N LEU A 101 -22.60 1.30 -18.85
CA LEU A 101 -22.31 1.79 -17.52
C LEU A 101 -21.13 1.02 -16.89
N GLU A 102 -21.13 -0.30 -16.99
CA GLU A 102 -20.00 -1.14 -16.55
C GLU A 102 -18.72 -0.84 -17.35
N LYS A 103 -18.86 -0.60 -18.66
CA LYS A 103 -17.75 -0.15 -19.49
C LYS A 103 -17.23 1.23 -19.09
N ILE A 104 -18.09 2.16 -18.64
CA ILE A 104 -17.63 3.44 -18.09
C ILE A 104 -16.85 3.19 -16.79
N LEU A 105 -17.37 2.36 -15.88
CA LEU A 105 -16.72 2.03 -14.62
C LEU A 105 -15.33 1.42 -14.83
N SER A 106 -15.13 0.61 -15.88
CA SER A 106 -13.83 -0.01 -16.16
C SER A 106 -12.74 0.95 -16.62
N PHE A 107 -13.09 2.17 -17.05
CA PHE A 107 -12.12 3.22 -17.37
C PHE A 107 -11.81 4.15 -16.19
N LEU A 108 -12.49 3.98 -15.06
CA LEU A 108 -12.31 4.82 -13.89
C LEU A 108 -11.24 4.24 -12.94
N SER A 109 -10.57 5.13 -12.20
CA SER A 109 -9.78 4.72 -11.04
C SER A 109 -10.68 4.16 -9.94
N ILE A 110 -10.10 3.43 -8.99
CA ILE A 110 -10.83 2.91 -7.82
C ILE A 110 -11.66 3.99 -7.11
N VAL A 111 -11.12 5.20 -6.98
CA VAL A 111 -11.80 6.34 -6.36
C VAL A 111 -12.99 6.78 -7.21
N GLY A 112 -12.82 6.83 -8.53
CA GLY A 112 -13.90 7.13 -9.46
C GLY A 112 -15.04 6.12 -9.38
N ILE A 113 -14.72 4.82 -9.30
CA ILE A 113 -15.72 3.75 -9.16
C ILE A 113 -16.49 3.89 -7.85
N ILE A 114 -15.79 4.11 -6.72
CA ILE A 114 -16.45 4.28 -5.42
C ILE A 114 -17.38 5.50 -5.43
N ARG A 115 -16.90 6.65 -5.95
CA ARG A 115 -17.69 7.89 -6.04
C ARG A 115 -18.89 7.75 -6.97
N SER A 116 -18.77 6.95 -8.02
CA SER A 116 -19.86 6.67 -8.96
C SER A 116 -21.08 6.10 -8.25
N GLY A 117 -20.89 5.29 -7.19
CA GLY A 117 -21.98 4.74 -6.39
C GLY A 117 -22.79 5.80 -5.63
N SER A 118 -22.29 7.02 -5.48
CA SER A 118 -22.99 8.12 -4.81
C SER A 118 -23.86 8.95 -5.75
N VAL A 119 -23.86 8.69 -7.06
CA VAL A 119 -24.60 9.47 -8.06
C VAL A 119 -26.11 9.23 -7.94
N CYS A 120 -26.54 7.97 -8.04
CA CYS A 120 -27.94 7.57 -7.84
C CYS A 120 -28.02 6.05 -7.58
N LYS A 121 -29.22 5.53 -7.24
CA LYS A 121 -29.45 4.10 -6.97
C LYS A 121 -28.93 3.20 -8.09
N ARG A 122 -29.20 3.56 -9.35
CA ARG A 122 -28.78 2.79 -10.51
C ARG A 122 -27.26 2.70 -10.67
N TRP A 123 -26.55 3.81 -10.46
CA TRP A 123 -25.09 3.81 -10.49
C TRP A 123 -24.50 3.03 -9.31
N ASN A 124 -25.13 3.12 -8.13
CA ASN A 124 -24.76 2.28 -7.00
C ASN A 124 -24.91 0.79 -7.35
N ASP A 125 -26.05 0.38 -7.90
CA ASP A 125 -26.30 -1.01 -8.31
C ASP A 125 -25.27 -1.48 -9.34
N ALA A 126 -24.93 -0.63 -10.32
CA ALA A 126 -23.88 -0.93 -11.28
C ALA A 126 -22.49 -1.08 -10.62
N VAL A 127 -22.15 -0.23 -9.65
CA VAL A 127 -20.92 -0.38 -8.88
C VAL A 127 -20.93 -1.68 -8.08
N GLN A 128 -22.05 -2.06 -7.44
CA GLN A 128 -22.14 -3.34 -6.72
C GLN A 128 -21.93 -4.53 -7.65
N ARG A 129 -22.51 -4.51 -8.86
CA ARG A 129 -22.26 -5.54 -9.88
C ARG A 129 -20.79 -5.54 -10.33
N TYR A 130 -20.24 -4.35 -10.58
CA TYR A 130 -18.87 -4.19 -11.04
C TYR A 130 -17.83 -4.69 -10.03
N LYS A 131 -18.11 -4.63 -8.72
CA LYS A 131 -17.22 -5.16 -7.67
C LYS A 131 -16.82 -6.60 -7.89
N HIS A 132 -17.63 -7.41 -8.56
CA HIS A 132 -17.33 -8.82 -8.83
C HIS A 132 -16.63 -9.06 -10.17
N THR A 133 -16.32 -7.99 -10.91
CA THR A 133 -15.64 -8.10 -12.20
C THR A 133 -14.13 -7.93 -12.02
N LYS A 134 -13.35 -8.64 -12.83
CA LYS A 134 -11.88 -8.57 -12.80
C LYS A 134 -11.46 -7.16 -13.18
N MET A 135 -10.87 -6.43 -12.23
CA MET A 135 -10.44 -5.06 -12.46
C MET A 135 -9.09 -5.01 -13.18
N VAL A 136 -8.90 -3.95 -13.96
CA VAL A 136 -7.59 -3.62 -14.51
C VAL A 136 -6.64 -3.32 -13.35
N PRO A 137 -5.42 -3.91 -13.34
CA PRO A 137 -4.44 -3.66 -12.30
C PRO A 137 -4.23 -2.17 -12.07
N GLN A 138 -4.27 -1.77 -10.80
CA GLN A 138 -4.06 -0.38 -10.40
C GLN A 138 -2.62 -0.23 -9.92
N LYS A 139 -2.04 0.96 -10.07
CA LYS A 139 -0.73 1.20 -9.46
C LYS A 139 -0.83 1.02 -7.93
N PRO A 140 0.17 0.40 -7.28
CA PRO A 140 0.12 0.17 -5.84
C PRO A 140 0.11 1.50 -5.10
N TRP A 141 -0.88 1.67 -4.23
CA TRP A 141 -0.96 2.80 -3.33
C TRP A 141 0.00 2.62 -2.17
N TYR A 142 0.46 3.71 -1.56
CA TYR A 142 1.30 3.66 -0.36
C TYR A 142 0.54 4.20 0.84
N PHE A 143 0.27 3.36 1.83
CA PHE A 143 -0.33 3.80 3.09
C PHE A 143 0.78 4.22 4.06
N MET A 144 0.66 5.41 4.63
CA MET A 144 1.56 5.92 5.65
C MET A 144 0.76 6.31 6.89
N PHE A 145 1.27 5.94 8.05
CA PHE A 145 0.66 6.24 9.34
C PHE A 145 1.73 6.36 10.43
N THR A 146 1.31 6.76 11.62
CA THR A 146 2.14 6.73 12.82
C THR A 146 1.45 5.86 13.86
N CYS A 147 2.17 4.88 14.43
CA CYS A 147 1.67 4.11 15.56
C CYS A 147 1.59 4.98 16.83
N GLY A 148 0.54 4.83 17.63
CA GLY A 148 0.36 5.54 18.90
C GLY A 148 -0.84 5.02 19.69
N GLU A 149 -1.01 5.47 20.93
CA GLU A 149 -2.03 4.96 21.87
C GLU A 149 -3.48 5.34 21.52
N GLU A 150 -3.70 6.32 20.64
CA GLU A 150 -5.03 6.70 20.15
C GLU A 150 -5.20 6.34 18.66
N ALA A 151 -6.38 6.62 18.09
CA ALA A 151 -6.71 6.25 16.72
C ALA A 151 -5.60 6.57 15.70
N VAL A 152 -5.26 5.57 14.89
CA VAL A 152 -4.24 5.63 13.84
C VAL A 152 -4.76 6.52 12.72
N ALA A 153 -4.26 7.76 12.67
CA ALA A 153 -4.49 8.62 11.52
C ALA A 153 -3.48 8.26 10.43
N GLY A 154 -3.97 7.86 9.26
CA GLY A 154 -3.14 7.47 8.12
C GLY A 154 -3.66 8.04 6.81
N TYR A 155 -2.76 8.07 5.83
CA TYR A 155 -3.05 8.56 4.49
C TYR A 155 -2.55 7.58 3.46
N SER A 156 -3.31 7.41 2.36
CA SER A 156 -2.92 6.59 1.22
C SER A 156 -2.52 7.48 0.06
N TYR A 157 -1.33 7.28 -0.48
CA TYR A 157 -0.83 7.96 -1.67
C TYR A 157 -1.20 7.19 -2.93
N ASP A 158 -1.90 7.86 -3.84
CA ASP A 158 -2.13 7.39 -5.20
C ASP A 158 -1.04 7.93 -6.13
N PRO A 159 -0.17 7.07 -6.69
CA PRO A 159 0.89 7.49 -7.59
C PRO A 159 0.39 7.97 -8.96
N SER A 160 -0.81 7.56 -9.38
CA SER A 160 -1.40 7.96 -10.66
C SER A 160 -1.88 9.41 -10.61
N LEU A 161 -2.56 9.78 -9.51
CA LEU A 161 -3.07 11.14 -9.29
C LEU A 161 -2.10 12.03 -8.50
N LYS A 162 -1.02 11.45 -7.96
CA LYS A 162 -0.04 12.13 -7.08
C LYS A 162 -0.73 12.82 -5.89
N LYS A 163 -1.74 12.15 -5.34
CA LYS A 163 -2.62 12.69 -4.30
C LYS A 163 -2.61 11.80 -3.08
N TRP A 164 -2.64 12.41 -1.90
CA TRP A 164 -2.86 11.73 -0.64
C TRP A 164 -4.35 11.77 -0.28
N TYR A 165 -4.89 10.62 0.10
CA TYR A 165 -6.25 10.48 0.60
C TYR A 165 -6.22 10.21 2.10
N ASN A 166 -7.06 10.91 2.86
CA ASN A 166 -7.34 10.51 4.24
C ASN A 166 -7.98 9.11 4.18
N PHE A 167 -7.33 8.13 4.80
CA PHE A 167 -7.71 6.74 4.65
C PHE A 167 -7.70 6.05 6.01
N ASN A 168 -8.88 5.62 6.45
CA ASN A 168 -9.00 4.82 7.66
C ASN A 168 -8.79 3.35 7.31
N PHE A 169 -7.60 2.84 7.59
CA PHE A 169 -7.19 1.49 7.24
C PHE A 169 -7.83 0.45 8.20
N PRO A 170 -8.47 -0.61 7.69
CA PRO A 170 -9.09 -1.63 8.54
C PRO A 170 -8.03 -2.48 9.25
N CYS A 171 -8.29 -2.85 10.51
CA CYS A 171 -7.46 -3.77 11.33
C CYS A 171 -6.17 -3.20 11.93
N ILE A 172 -5.74 -1.99 11.58
CA ILE A 172 -4.60 -1.36 12.26
C ILE A 172 -5.11 -0.75 13.58
N GLU A 173 -4.88 -1.48 14.67
CA GLU A 173 -5.17 -1.05 16.05
C GLU A 173 -3.95 -0.32 16.65
N LYS A 174 -3.84 -0.29 17.98
CA LYS A 174 -2.85 0.47 18.76
C LYS A 174 -1.42 -0.12 18.76
N SER A 175 -1.19 -1.28 18.14
CA SER A 175 0.07 -2.01 18.20
C SER A 175 0.93 -1.83 16.94
N ASN A 176 2.21 -2.22 17.04
CA ASN A 176 3.07 -2.41 15.87
C ASN A 176 2.63 -3.68 15.13
N TRP A 177 2.60 -3.63 13.80
CA TRP A 177 2.18 -4.75 12.95
C TRP A 177 3.28 -5.14 12.00
N SER A 178 3.51 -6.44 11.84
CA SER A 178 4.20 -6.99 10.66
C SER A 178 3.20 -7.07 9.53
N ILE A 179 3.54 -6.56 8.35
CA ILE A 179 2.59 -6.34 7.27
C ILE A 179 3.13 -6.96 5.99
N SER A 180 2.27 -7.71 5.30
CA SER A 180 2.51 -8.21 3.96
C SER A 180 1.26 -8.00 3.12
N PHE A 181 1.38 -7.99 1.80
CA PHE A 181 0.23 -7.76 0.92
C PHE A 181 0.43 -8.49 -0.41
N SER A 182 -0.67 -8.86 -1.04
CA SER A 182 -0.68 -9.46 -2.37
C SER A 182 -2.06 -9.29 -2.99
N TYR A 183 -2.10 -8.89 -4.27
CA TYR A 183 -3.32 -8.82 -5.09
C TYR A 183 -4.53 -8.16 -4.39
N GLY A 184 -4.28 -7.04 -3.71
CA GLY A 184 -5.30 -6.26 -3.00
C GLY A 184 -5.72 -6.73 -1.62
N LEU A 185 -5.21 -7.87 -1.15
CA LEU A 185 -5.27 -8.26 0.25
C LEU A 185 -4.04 -7.76 1.01
N VAL A 186 -4.26 -7.37 2.26
CA VAL A 186 -3.21 -7.03 3.23
C VAL A 186 -3.33 -7.98 4.40
N CYS A 187 -2.21 -8.63 4.74
CA CYS A 187 -2.05 -9.51 5.88
C CYS A 187 -1.31 -8.74 6.98
N LEU A 188 -1.85 -8.76 8.19
CA LEU A 188 -1.29 -8.10 9.36
C LEU A 188 -1.09 -9.11 10.47
N MET A 189 0.10 -9.13 11.05
CA MET A 189 0.41 -9.92 12.24
C MET A 189 0.80 -8.98 13.37
N ASP A 190 0.17 -9.20 14.52
CA ASP A 190 0.43 -8.44 15.73
C ASP A 190 1.88 -8.66 16.21
N SER A 191 2.66 -7.59 16.37
CA SER A 191 4.08 -7.71 16.75
C SER A 191 4.28 -8.08 18.21
N GLU A 192 3.27 -7.91 19.08
CA GLU A 192 3.36 -8.31 20.48
C GLU A 192 3.08 -9.81 20.65
N ASN A 193 1.96 -10.28 20.07
CA ASN A 193 1.54 -11.67 20.18
C ASN A 193 2.29 -12.59 19.18
N LYS A 194 2.71 -12.05 18.03
CA LYS A 194 3.40 -12.74 16.92
C LYS A 194 2.69 -14.02 16.41
N SER A 195 1.42 -14.20 16.75
CA SER A 195 0.58 -15.31 16.30
C SER A 195 -0.83 -14.87 15.89
N ARG A 196 -1.25 -13.65 16.23
CA ARG A 196 -2.55 -13.08 15.87
C ARG A 196 -2.47 -12.47 14.47
N VAL A 197 -3.05 -13.16 13.49
CA VAL A 197 -3.02 -12.78 12.07
C VAL A 197 -4.41 -12.36 11.57
N PHE A 198 -4.45 -11.27 10.82
CA PHE A 198 -5.63 -10.78 10.11
C PHE A 198 -5.33 -10.63 8.63
N VAL A 199 -6.34 -10.88 7.80
CA VAL A 199 -6.32 -10.57 6.37
C VAL A 199 -7.45 -9.59 6.11
N CYS A 200 -7.19 -8.53 5.34
CA CYS A 200 -8.22 -7.57 4.98
C CYS A 200 -8.07 -7.09 3.54
N ASN A 201 -9.19 -6.72 2.94
CA ASN A 201 -9.20 -5.86 1.77
C ASN A 201 -9.37 -4.41 2.26
N PRO A 202 -8.38 -3.52 2.07
CA PRO A 202 -8.46 -2.15 2.58
C PRO A 202 -9.61 -1.33 1.97
N ILE A 203 -9.96 -1.61 0.70
CA ILE A 203 -10.96 -0.85 -0.05
C ILE A 203 -12.37 -1.26 0.33
N THR A 204 -12.66 -2.56 0.37
CA THR A 204 -13.98 -3.07 0.75
C THR A 204 -14.19 -3.10 2.26
N LYS A 205 -13.10 -2.96 3.04
CA LYS A 205 -13.04 -3.06 4.50
C LYS A 205 -13.45 -4.43 5.05
N HIS A 206 -13.57 -5.42 4.17
CA HIS A 206 -13.76 -6.80 4.60
C HIS A 206 -12.50 -7.27 5.32
N ARG A 207 -12.69 -7.91 6.48
CA ARG A 207 -11.60 -8.43 7.30
C ARG A 207 -11.93 -9.81 7.82
N ARG A 208 -10.90 -10.65 7.89
CA ARG A 208 -10.95 -11.99 8.43
C ARG A 208 -9.84 -12.16 9.46
N LYS A 209 -10.19 -12.68 10.64
CA LYS A 209 -9.20 -13.14 11.62
C LYS A 209 -8.92 -14.60 11.34
N LEU A 210 -7.65 -14.97 11.25
CA LEU A 210 -7.23 -16.35 11.06
C LEU A 210 -7.10 -17.08 12.40
N PRO A 211 -7.06 -18.44 12.41
CA PRO A 211 -6.61 -19.19 13.57
C PRO A 211 -5.20 -18.73 13.99
N TYR A 212 -4.90 -18.80 15.29
CA TYR A 212 -3.58 -18.36 15.78
C TYR A 212 -2.45 -19.16 15.11
N ALA A 213 -1.44 -18.44 14.64
CA ALA A 213 -0.27 -19.08 14.05
C ALA A 213 0.46 -19.94 15.10
N PRO A 214 0.82 -21.20 14.78
CA PRO A 214 1.56 -22.06 15.71
C PRO A 214 2.96 -21.53 16.02
N GLY A 215 3.70 -22.18 16.93
CA GLY A 215 5.10 -21.82 17.25
C GLY A 215 5.27 -20.82 18.40
N GLY A 216 4.30 -20.74 19.32
CA GLY A 216 4.40 -19.94 20.55
C GLY A 216 4.24 -18.42 20.36
N ASN A 217 4.16 -17.68 21.46
CA ASN A 217 3.78 -16.26 21.48
C ASN A 217 4.94 -15.28 21.73
N SER A 218 6.18 -15.77 21.81
CA SER A 218 7.33 -14.93 22.14
C SER A 218 8.61 -15.28 21.34
N PRO A 219 8.56 -15.44 20.01
CA PRO A 219 9.79 -15.51 19.23
C PRO A 219 10.51 -14.16 19.27
N ASP A 220 11.83 -14.15 19.11
CA ASP A 220 12.62 -12.91 19.09
C ASP A 220 12.34 -12.12 17.80
N TYR A 221 12.32 -12.82 16.67
CA TYR A 221 12.08 -12.26 15.33
C TYR A 221 10.93 -12.99 14.65
N SER A 222 10.22 -12.27 13.78
CA SER A 222 9.13 -12.85 13.01
C SER A 222 8.95 -12.14 11.68
N ALA A 223 8.76 -12.90 10.61
CA ALA A 223 8.48 -12.38 9.28
C ALA A 223 7.14 -12.91 8.77
N LEU A 224 6.45 -12.10 7.97
CA LEU A 224 5.13 -12.39 7.43
C LEU A 224 5.14 -12.26 5.91
N ALA A 225 4.61 -13.25 5.20
CA ALA A 225 4.37 -13.18 3.77
C ALA A 225 2.96 -13.68 3.41
N ILE A 226 2.37 -13.07 2.39
CA ILE A 226 1.12 -13.51 1.76
C ILE A 226 1.31 -13.62 0.25
N SER A 227 0.72 -14.65 -0.35
CA SER A 227 0.60 -14.80 -1.80
C SER A 227 -0.84 -15.15 -2.14
N VAL A 228 -1.40 -14.45 -3.11
CA VAL A 228 -2.78 -14.65 -3.57
C VAL A 228 -2.74 -15.22 -4.99
N ASP A 229 -3.48 -16.30 -5.21
CA ASP A 229 -3.77 -16.81 -6.55
C ASP A 229 -4.78 -15.89 -7.24
N LYS A 230 -4.39 -15.37 -8.40
CA LYS A 230 -5.16 -14.35 -9.14
C LYS A 230 -6.42 -14.90 -9.81
N GLU A 231 -6.52 -16.22 -9.97
CA GLU A 231 -7.62 -16.87 -10.69
C GLU A 231 -8.65 -17.45 -9.72
N CYS A 232 -8.22 -18.14 -8.65
CA CYS A 232 -9.15 -18.72 -7.66
C CYS A 232 -9.36 -17.86 -6.41
N HIS A 233 -8.59 -16.78 -6.23
CA HIS A 233 -8.60 -15.91 -5.05
C HIS A 233 -8.26 -16.61 -3.72
N ASN A 234 -7.77 -17.85 -3.77
CA ASN A 234 -7.16 -18.49 -2.62
C ASN A 234 -5.83 -17.81 -2.30
N TYR A 235 -5.43 -17.86 -1.04
CA TYR A 235 -4.18 -17.28 -0.59
C TYR A 235 -3.43 -18.20 0.36
N THR A 236 -2.11 -18.10 0.28
CA THR A 236 -1.16 -18.75 1.16
C THR A 236 -0.51 -17.69 2.04
N ILE A 237 -0.44 -17.96 3.34
CA ILE A 237 0.24 -17.10 4.31
C ILE A 237 1.36 -17.89 4.96
N VAL A 238 2.50 -17.23 5.12
CA VAL A 238 3.64 -17.77 5.83
C VAL A 238 3.97 -16.88 7.02
N VAL A 239 4.11 -17.51 8.17
CA VAL A 239 4.68 -16.90 9.38
C VAL A 239 5.97 -17.62 9.68
N ALA A 240 7.10 -16.93 9.49
CA ALA A 240 8.40 -17.42 9.87
C ALA A 240 8.74 -16.85 11.25
N LYS A 241 9.12 -17.72 12.19
CA LYS A 241 9.50 -17.34 13.55
C LYS A 241 10.95 -17.72 13.79
N CYS A 242 11.65 -16.90 14.55
CA CYS A 242 13.01 -17.19 14.96
C CYS A 242 13.21 -16.82 16.43
N GLY A 243 13.73 -17.76 17.22
CA GLY A 243 14.05 -17.56 18.63
C GLY A 243 15.44 -18.10 18.96
N GLN A 244 16.17 -17.38 19.80
CA GLN A 244 17.45 -17.81 20.32
C GLN A 244 17.27 -19.01 21.24
N VAL A 245 18.13 -20.01 21.12
CA VAL A 245 18.13 -21.15 22.04
C VAL A 245 18.65 -20.67 23.41
N PRO A 246 17.91 -20.90 24.51
CA PRO A 246 18.39 -20.56 25.85
C PRO A 246 19.75 -21.22 26.11
N GLU A 247 20.65 -20.51 26.79
CA GLU A 247 22.01 -20.96 27.17
C GLU A 247 22.99 -21.13 25.97
N GLU A 248 22.49 -21.45 24.78
CA GLU A 248 23.27 -21.61 23.55
C GLU A 248 23.12 -20.41 22.61
N HIS A 249 23.70 -19.27 23.00
CA HIS A 249 23.55 -17.97 22.33
C HIS A 249 23.88 -17.91 20.83
N HIS A 250 24.59 -18.91 20.31
CA HIS A 250 24.98 -19.02 18.90
C HIS A 250 23.97 -19.84 18.09
N LEU A 251 23.04 -20.56 18.72
CA LEU A 251 22.00 -21.35 18.07
C LEU A 251 20.68 -20.57 17.99
N TRP A 252 20.03 -20.69 16.85
CA TRP A 252 18.75 -20.05 16.56
C TRP A 252 17.77 -21.07 16.01
N ASN A 253 16.63 -21.22 16.68
CA ASN A 253 15.54 -22.05 16.20
C ASN A 253 14.71 -21.24 15.20
N ILE A 254 14.54 -21.77 14.01
CA ILE A 254 13.70 -21.22 12.96
C ILE A 254 12.52 -22.17 12.74
N SER A 255 11.32 -21.62 12.72
CA SER A 255 10.12 -22.34 12.30
C SER A 255 9.38 -21.59 11.20
N ILE A 256 8.87 -22.32 10.22
CA ILE A 256 8.08 -21.76 9.11
C ILE A 256 6.69 -22.41 9.16
N HIS A 257 5.67 -21.59 9.42
CA HIS A 257 4.28 -21.99 9.51
C HIS A 257 3.54 -21.54 8.26
N ILE A 258 2.83 -22.46 7.61
CA ILE A 258 2.11 -22.19 6.36
C ILE A 258 0.61 -22.34 6.61
N TYR A 259 -0.17 -21.37 6.15
CA TYR A 259 -1.62 -21.39 6.15
C TYR A 259 -2.12 -21.34 4.72
N PHE A 260 -3.06 -22.23 4.37
CA PHE A 260 -3.77 -22.19 3.10
C PHE A 260 -5.23 -21.81 3.33
N SER A 261 -5.71 -20.79 2.62
CA SER A 261 -7.09 -20.33 2.74
C SER A 261 -8.12 -21.35 2.29
N GLU A 262 -7.73 -22.29 1.42
CA GLU A 262 -8.59 -23.33 0.85
C GLU A 262 -9.02 -24.35 1.92
N SER A 263 -8.07 -24.80 2.75
CA SER A 263 -8.35 -25.74 3.85
C SER A 263 -8.70 -25.04 5.16
N ASP A 264 -8.47 -23.72 5.26
CA ASP A 264 -8.63 -22.91 6.48
C ASP A 264 -7.79 -23.43 7.66
N GLU A 265 -6.61 -23.98 7.38
CA GLU A 265 -5.78 -24.67 8.37
C GLU A 265 -4.29 -24.28 8.26
N TRP A 266 -3.61 -24.31 9.41
CA TRP A 266 -2.16 -24.25 9.50
C TRP A 266 -1.57 -25.64 9.32
N PHE A 267 -0.59 -25.76 8.45
CA PHE A 267 0.11 -27.02 8.16
C PHE A 267 1.29 -27.23 9.09
N ASP A 268 1.77 -28.48 9.10
CA ASP A 268 2.93 -28.89 9.87
C ASP A 268 4.12 -27.96 9.60
N PRO A 269 4.74 -27.40 10.65
CA PRO A 269 5.81 -26.46 10.47
C PRO A 269 7.09 -27.15 10.00
N PHE A 270 7.83 -26.46 9.14
CA PHE A 270 9.25 -26.71 9.00
C PHE A 270 9.96 -26.17 10.25
N ASN A 271 10.91 -26.93 10.80
CA ASN A 271 11.72 -26.51 11.93
C ASN A 271 13.19 -26.85 11.67
N GLU A 272 14.08 -25.91 11.98
CA GLU A 272 15.52 -26.10 11.86
C GLU A 272 16.25 -25.25 12.90
N THR A 273 17.30 -25.81 13.50
CA THR A 273 18.21 -25.05 14.36
C THR A 273 19.44 -24.67 13.56
N LEU A 274 19.65 -23.37 13.37
CA LEU A 274 20.80 -22.84 12.65
C LEU A 274 21.91 -22.41 13.60
N VAL A 275 23.15 -22.70 13.20
CA VAL A 275 24.36 -22.28 13.91
C VAL A 275 24.83 -20.93 13.37
N GLY A 276 24.75 -19.90 14.19
CA GLY A 276 25.30 -18.58 13.89
C GLY A 276 24.52 -17.76 12.86
N TRP A 277 23.32 -18.20 12.48
CA TRP A 277 22.40 -17.53 11.57
C TRP A 277 21.03 -17.39 12.22
N ARG A 278 20.47 -16.19 12.19
CA ARG A 278 19.13 -15.88 12.69
C ARG A 278 18.21 -15.44 11.55
N GLY A 279 16.92 -15.68 11.71
CA GLY A 279 15.89 -15.07 10.89
C GLY A 279 15.82 -13.55 11.07
N CYS A 280 15.54 -12.82 10.00
CA CYS A 280 15.21 -11.39 10.03
C CYS A 280 13.68 -11.19 10.03
N ASP A 281 13.22 -9.95 10.03
CA ASP A 281 11.79 -9.61 9.97
C ASP A 281 11.25 -9.45 8.54
N ASP A 282 12.02 -9.88 7.53
CA ASP A 282 11.71 -9.71 6.11
C ASP A 282 11.69 -11.06 5.36
N CYS A 283 10.55 -11.38 4.75
CA CYS A 283 10.37 -12.50 3.83
C CYS A 283 9.35 -12.16 2.74
N VAL A 284 9.37 -12.92 1.64
CA VAL A 284 8.39 -12.77 0.55
C VAL A 284 8.10 -14.11 -0.11
N ILE A 285 6.87 -14.30 -0.58
CA ILE A 285 6.51 -15.45 -1.42
C ILE A 285 6.53 -15.00 -2.88
N CYS A 286 7.23 -15.77 -3.71
CA CYS A 286 7.30 -15.53 -5.14
C CYS A 286 7.35 -16.88 -5.85
N ASP A 287 6.43 -17.12 -6.79
CA ASP A 287 6.39 -18.35 -7.60
C ASP A 287 6.41 -19.63 -6.73
N GLY A 288 5.53 -19.69 -5.72
CA GLY A 288 5.41 -20.85 -4.81
C GLY A 288 6.59 -21.07 -3.86
N VAL A 289 7.59 -20.19 -3.85
CA VAL A 289 8.77 -20.28 -2.99
C VAL A 289 8.79 -19.12 -1.99
N LEU A 290 9.03 -19.44 -0.73
CA LEU A 290 9.36 -18.46 0.30
C LEU A 290 10.83 -18.08 0.19
N TYR A 291 11.10 -16.78 0.12
CA TYR A 291 12.42 -16.20 0.22
C TYR A 291 12.53 -15.52 1.58
N TYR A 292 13.48 -15.95 2.40
CA TYR A 292 13.64 -15.50 3.78
C TYR A 292 15.03 -14.92 4.01
N LEU A 293 15.08 -13.67 4.51
CA LEU A 293 16.35 -13.03 4.81
C LEU A 293 16.90 -13.53 6.15
N LEU A 294 18.13 -14.03 6.14
CA LEU A 294 18.87 -14.47 7.32
C LEU A 294 20.02 -13.52 7.61
N TYR A 295 20.38 -13.39 8.89
CA TYR A 295 21.47 -12.56 9.38
C TYR A 295 22.47 -13.40 10.17
N SER A 296 23.76 -13.23 9.92
CA SER A 296 24.82 -13.89 10.66
C SER A 296 25.07 -13.21 12.01
N SER A 297 24.96 -13.97 13.10
CA SER A 297 25.05 -13.47 14.48
C SER A 297 26.48 -13.11 14.94
N GLY A 298 27.45 -12.93 14.04
CA GLY A 298 28.82 -12.49 14.36
C GLY A 298 29.73 -13.57 14.96
N TYR A 299 29.18 -14.73 15.33
CA TYR A 299 29.95 -15.90 15.77
C TYR A 299 30.61 -16.65 14.61
N VAL A 300 30.10 -16.48 13.38
CA VAL A 300 30.60 -17.17 12.19
C VAL A 300 31.68 -16.33 11.49
N GLY A 301 32.82 -16.10 12.15
CA GLY A 301 34.01 -15.45 11.56
C GLY A 301 33.77 -14.12 10.80
N HIS A 302 34.78 -13.68 10.04
CA HIS A 302 34.64 -12.54 9.12
C HIS A 302 33.98 -12.98 7.81
N ILE A 303 32.65 -13.14 7.79
CA ILE A 303 31.92 -13.29 6.52
C ILE A 303 31.79 -11.93 5.84
N ALA A 304 32.09 -11.87 4.55
CA ALA A 304 32.02 -10.64 3.74
C ALA A 304 30.60 -10.01 3.72
N SER A 305 29.56 -10.85 3.71
CA SER A 305 28.15 -10.45 3.77
C SER A 305 27.47 -11.06 5.00
N ARG A 306 27.04 -10.21 5.96
CA ARG A 306 26.30 -10.65 7.15
C ARG A 306 24.85 -11.02 6.89
N HIS A 307 24.38 -10.88 5.66
CA HIS A 307 23.03 -11.25 5.25
C HIS A 307 23.11 -12.32 4.16
N CYS A 308 22.18 -13.26 4.16
CA CYS A 308 21.94 -14.17 3.04
C CYS A 308 20.44 -14.38 2.87
N LEU A 309 20.05 -14.86 1.69
CA LEU A 309 18.69 -15.22 1.35
C LEU A 309 18.57 -16.73 1.33
N ALA A 310 17.71 -17.29 2.19
CA ALA A 310 17.34 -18.69 2.12
C ALA A 310 16.04 -18.85 1.33
N MET A 311 15.89 -20.01 0.68
CA MET A 311 14.71 -20.35 -0.11
C MET A 311 14.03 -21.57 0.48
N TYR A 312 12.72 -21.55 0.61
CA TYR A 312 11.91 -22.69 1.06
C TYR A 312 10.72 -22.88 0.12
N ASP A 313 10.68 -24.01 -0.57
CA ASP A 313 9.60 -24.36 -1.49
C ASP A 313 8.35 -24.77 -0.68
N LEU A 314 7.24 -24.06 -0.88
CA LEU A 314 6.01 -24.25 -0.12
C LEU A 314 5.28 -25.55 -0.47
N SER A 315 5.62 -26.17 -1.61
CA SER A 315 5.10 -27.48 -2.01
C SER A 315 5.91 -28.64 -1.42
N THR A 316 7.14 -28.38 -0.97
CA THR A 316 8.05 -29.41 -0.50
C THR A 316 7.64 -29.91 0.89
N ARG A 317 7.67 -31.24 1.05
CA ARG A 317 7.52 -31.88 2.36
C ARG A 317 8.88 -31.96 3.07
N PRO A 318 8.94 -31.81 4.41
CA PRO A 318 10.16 -31.54 5.18
C PRO A 318 11.14 -32.74 5.33
N GLY A 319 11.48 -33.45 4.25
CA GLY A 319 12.51 -34.51 4.27
C GLY A 319 13.92 -33.97 3.99
N HIS A 320 14.85 -34.11 4.95
CA HIS A 320 16.29 -33.78 4.85
C HIS A 320 16.65 -32.39 4.28
N PHE A 321 15.73 -31.44 4.30
CA PHE A 321 15.94 -30.08 3.80
C PHE A 321 16.60 -29.20 4.88
N SER A 322 17.55 -28.35 4.46
CA SER A 322 18.16 -27.31 5.30
C SER A 322 18.11 -25.99 4.54
N LEU A 323 17.69 -24.91 5.22
CA LEU A 323 17.65 -23.55 4.68
C LEU A 323 19.03 -23.09 4.21
N MET A 324 20.10 -23.57 4.86
CA MET A 324 21.47 -23.18 4.51
C MET A 324 21.94 -23.82 3.20
N ASN A 325 21.33 -24.91 2.75
CA ASN A 325 21.64 -25.51 1.44
C ASN A 325 21.17 -24.62 0.28
N THR A 326 20.20 -23.73 0.52
CA THR A 326 19.66 -22.79 -0.47
C THR A 326 20.10 -21.35 -0.21
N ALA A 327 21.06 -21.13 0.70
CA ALA A 327 21.49 -19.80 1.10
C ALA A 327 22.29 -19.11 -0.01
N ILE A 328 21.82 -17.93 -0.42
CA ILE A 328 22.45 -17.05 -1.40
C ILE A 328 22.99 -15.83 -0.65
N PRO A 329 24.31 -15.58 -0.61
CA PRO A 329 24.87 -14.41 0.05
C PRO A 329 24.24 -13.11 -0.46
N ALA A 330 24.03 -12.13 0.42
CA ALA A 330 23.59 -10.80 0.00
C ALA A 330 24.61 -10.16 -0.96
N PRO A 331 24.16 -9.31 -1.91
CA PRO A 331 25.01 -8.76 -2.98
C PRO A 331 26.15 -7.89 -2.46
N CYS A 332 26.03 -7.36 -1.25
CA CYS A 332 27.09 -6.63 -0.55
C CYS A 332 26.80 -6.62 0.96
N THR A 333 27.66 -5.95 1.74
CA THR A 333 27.39 -5.67 3.15
C THR A 333 26.17 -4.75 3.27
N LEU A 334 25.09 -5.27 3.85
CA LEU A 334 23.85 -4.53 4.10
C LEU A 334 23.70 -4.16 5.58
N THR A 335 23.11 -3.00 5.86
CA THR A 335 22.60 -2.63 7.20
C THR A 335 21.19 -3.18 7.43
N CYS A 336 20.37 -3.18 6.37
CA CYS A 336 19.03 -3.73 6.34
C CYS A 336 18.68 -4.19 4.92
N GLY A 337 17.71 -5.09 4.79
CA GLY A 337 17.18 -5.55 3.51
C GLY A 337 15.66 -5.68 3.57
N ARG A 338 14.97 -5.25 2.52
CA ARG A 338 13.53 -5.41 2.33
C ARG A 338 13.28 -6.27 1.10
N LEU A 339 12.56 -7.37 1.27
CA LEU A 339 12.22 -8.28 0.19
C LEU A 339 10.83 -7.96 -0.34
N MET A 340 10.66 -8.07 -1.66
CA MET A 340 9.38 -7.81 -2.33
C MET A 340 9.27 -8.58 -3.64
N ASN A 341 8.04 -8.85 -4.05
CA ASN A 341 7.72 -9.53 -5.30
C ASN A 341 7.22 -8.48 -6.32
N LEU A 342 8.01 -8.25 -7.38
CA LEU A 342 7.67 -7.34 -8.47
C LEU A 342 7.42 -8.12 -9.76
N ARG A 343 6.15 -8.49 -10.00
CA ARG A 343 5.73 -9.32 -11.15
C ARG A 343 6.49 -10.64 -11.23
N ASP A 344 6.43 -11.40 -10.14
CA ASP A 344 7.05 -12.72 -10.03
C ASP A 344 8.58 -12.67 -10.11
N ARG A 345 9.15 -11.53 -9.71
CA ARG A 345 10.60 -11.31 -9.55
C ARG A 345 10.91 -10.94 -8.11
N VAL A 346 11.89 -11.61 -7.53
CA VAL A 346 12.36 -11.30 -6.18
C VAL A 346 13.30 -10.11 -6.22
N ILE A 347 12.91 -9.04 -5.53
CA ILE A 347 13.69 -7.81 -5.43
C ILE A 347 14.12 -7.61 -3.99
N LEU A 348 15.39 -7.25 -3.81
CA LEU A 348 15.98 -6.82 -2.55
C LEU A 348 16.28 -5.32 -2.62
N VAL A 349 15.66 -4.55 -1.73
CA VAL A 349 16.04 -3.15 -1.50
C VAL A 349 16.83 -3.08 -0.21
N GLY A 350 18.11 -2.70 -0.30
CA GLY A 350 19.04 -2.80 0.83
C GLY A 350 19.80 -1.52 1.13
N GLY A 351 19.98 -1.24 2.41
CA GLY A 351 20.88 -0.21 2.90
C GLY A 351 22.31 -0.69 2.79
N ILE A 352 23.12 -0.06 1.95
CA ILE A 352 24.50 -0.45 1.73
C ILE A 352 25.31 0.06 2.92
N GLY A 353 25.96 -0.85 3.65
CA GLY A 353 26.78 -0.54 4.80
C GLY A 353 28.20 -0.08 4.44
N LYS A 354 28.84 0.59 5.40
CA LYS A 354 30.28 0.89 5.36
C LYS A 354 31.09 -0.25 6.00
N GLN A 355 32.21 -0.64 5.40
CA GLN A 355 33.04 -1.75 5.93
C GLN A 355 33.70 -1.41 7.27
N ASP A 356 34.11 -0.14 7.46
CA ASP A 356 34.79 0.37 8.65
C ASP A 356 33.81 0.89 9.73
N ARG A 357 32.52 1.02 9.42
CA ARG A 357 31.48 1.51 10.34
C ARG A 357 30.19 0.71 10.14
N PRO A 358 30.07 -0.50 10.72
CA PRO A 358 28.82 -1.24 10.70
C PRO A 358 27.71 -0.38 11.35
N GLY A 359 26.53 -0.37 10.74
CA GLY A 359 25.38 0.45 11.15
C GLY A 359 25.13 1.68 10.28
N VAL A 360 26.16 2.26 9.64
CA VAL A 360 25.96 3.45 8.81
C VAL A 360 25.59 3.10 7.38
N ILE A 361 24.42 3.59 6.92
CA ILE A 361 24.01 3.52 5.52
C ILE A 361 24.82 4.54 4.71
N LYS A 362 25.56 4.08 3.70
CA LYS A 362 26.25 4.95 2.72
C LYS A 362 25.47 5.18 1.42
N GLY A 363 24.39 4.42 1.23
CA GLY A 363 23.52 4.51 0.07
C GLY A 363 22.50 3.38 0.06
N ILE A 364 21.56 3.42 -0.87
CA ILE A 364 20.53 2.39 -1.02
C ILE A 364 20.68 1.75 -2.41
N GLY A 365 20.65 0.43 -2.45
CA GLY A 365 20.68 -0.34 -3.70
C GLY A 365 19.45 -1.21 -3.87
N ILE A 366 19.19 -1.57 -5.13
CA ILE A 366 18.08 -2.42 -5.55
C ILE A 366 18.66 -3.53 -6.41
N TRP A 367 18.41 -4.77 -6.01
CA TRP A 367 18.90 -5.97 -6.70
C TRP A 367 17.76 -6.91 -7.03
N GLU A 368 17.86 -7.57 -8.17
CA GLU A 368 16.95 -8.62 -8.63
C GLU A 368 17.67 -9.97 -8.50
N LEU A 369 16.99 -10.96 -7.96
CA LEU A 369 17.50 -12.32 -7.95
C LEU A 369 17.18 -12.99 -9.30
N ARG A 370 18.21 -13.35 -10.06
CA ARG A 370 18.10 -14.06 -11.33
C ARG A 370 18.45 -15.53 -11.15
N ASP A 371 17.73 -16.36 -11.90
CA ASP A 371 17.90 -17.82 -11.94
C ASP A 371 17.92 -18.47 -10.55
N LYS A 372 17.25 -17.83 -9.58
CA LYS A 372 17.20 -18.25 -8.17
C LYS A 372 18.61 -18.44 -7.55
N LYS A 373 19.64 -17.75 -8.06
CA LYS A 373 21.05 -17.95 -7.65
C LYS A 373 21.90 -16.69 -7.61
N GLU A 374 21.66 -15.73 -8.50
CA GLU A 374 22.57 -14.59 -8.68
C GLU A 374 21.86 -13.25 -8.50
N TRP A 375 22.51 -12.34 -7.77
CA TRP A 375 22.01 -10.97 -7.62
C TRP A 375 22.48 -10.09 -8.77
N CYS A 376 21.53 -9.49 -9.48
CA CYS A 376 21.78 -8.47 -10.50
C CYS A 376 21.39 -7.08 -9.96
N GLU A 377 22.32 -6.12 -10.01
CA GLU A 377 22.00 -4.74 -9.63
C GLU A 377 21.05 -4.10 -10.65
N VAL A 378 19.86 -3.72 -10.19
CA VAL A 378 18.84 -3.05 -10.99
C VAL A 378 19.10 -1.56 -11.01
N ALA A 379 19.34 -0.99 -9.83
CA ALA A 379 19.61 0.41 -9.64
C ALA A 379 20.30 0.70 -8.31
N ARG A 380 21.00 1.83 -8.26
CA ARG A 380 21.56 2.41 -7.06
C ARG A 380 21.03 3.82 -6.90
N MET A 381 20.60 4.16 -5.70
CA MET A 381 20.04 5.48 -5.41
C MET A 381 21.08 6.57 -5.66
N PRO A 382 20.81 7.55 -6.54
CA PRO A 382 21.71 8.68 -6.74
C PRO A 382 21.86 9.52 -5.47
N GLN A 383 23.07 10.04 -5.24
CA GLN A 383 23.43 10.79 -4.03
C GLN A 383 22.50 11.98 -3.74
N LYS A 384 22.00 12.67 -4.76
CA LYS A 384 21.03 13.77 -4.60
C LYS A 384 19.73 13.36 -3.91
N PHE A 385 19.27 12.13 -4.12
CA PHE A 385 18.07 11.61 -3.45
C PHE A 385 18.42 11.12 -2.06
N PHE A 386 19.58 10.47 -1.91
CA PHE A 386 20.05 10.02 -0.60
C PHE A 386 20.18 11.20 0.39
N GLN A 387 20.80 12.31 -0.03
CA GLN A 387 20.90 13.55 0.75
C GLN A 387 19.53 14.18 1.07
N GLY A 388 18.53 13.97 0.21
CA GLY A 388 17.18 14.48 0.41
C GLY A 388 16.45 13.84 1.61
N PHE A 389 16.91 12.69 2.10
CA PHE A 389 16.42 12.11 3.35
C PHE A 389 16.97 12.82 4.60
N GLY A 390 18.04 13.62 4.47
CA GLY A 390 18.76 14.19 5.59
C GLY A 390 19.59 13.13 6.31
N GLU A 391 19.47 13.07 7.64
CA GLU A 391 20.03 11.97 8.44
C GLU A 391 19.15 10.74 8.29
N LEU A 392 19.71 9.70 7.66
CA LEU A 392 19.05 8.41 7.53
C LEU A 392 19.55 7.49 8.63
N ASP A 393 18.61 6.88 9.36
CA ASP A 393 18.90 5.85 10.35
C ASP A 393 19.52 4.60 9.69
N GLU A 394 19.90 3.62 10.50
CA GLU A 394 20.47 2.35 10.04
C GLU A 394 19.47 1.48 9.24
N VAL A 395 18.18 1.83 9.32
CA VAL A 395 17.05 1.12 8.72
C VAL A 395 16.07 2.08 8.05
N PHE A 396 15.37 1.60 7.02
CA PHE A 396 14.31 2.33 6.33
C PHE A 396 13.16 1.39 5.95
N ALA A 397 12.00 1.97 5.68
CA ALA A 397 10.86 1.25 5.12
C ALA A 397 10.99 1.22 3.59
N SER A 398 10.74 0.05 3.00
CA SER A 398 10.58 -0.07 1.55
C SER A 398 9.55 -1.14 1.24
N SER A 399 8.74 -0.85 0.23
CA SER A 399 7.63 -1.70 -0.20
C SER A 399 7.38 -1.44 -1.68
N GLY A 400 7.03 -2.46 -2.43
CA GLY A 400 6.81 -2.31 -3.87
C GLY A 400 5.99 -3.45 -4.46
N CYS A 401 5.33 -3.14 -5.56
CA CYS A 401 4.57 -4.07 -6.39
C CYS A 401 4.64 -3.60 -7.84
N ASP A 402 4.33 -4.49 -8.79
CA ASP A 402 4.46 -4.24 -10.22
C ASP A 402 5.86 -3.77 -10.62
N ASP A 403 6.00 -2.51 -11.01
CA ASP A 403 7.27 -1.86 -11.35
C ASP A 403 7.55 -0.64 -10.47
N LEU A 404 6.85 -0.47 -9.34
CA LEU A 404 6.96 0.71 -8.49
C LEU A 404 7.44 0.32 -7.09
N ILE A 405 8.57 0.92 -6.69
CA ILE A 405 9.17 0.75 -5.38
C ILE A 405 9.04 2.06 -4.62
N TYR A 406 8.60 1.97 -3.37
CA TYR A 406 8.54 3.06 -2.41
C TYR A 406 9.66 2.90 -1.38
N ILE A 407 10.30 4.02 -1.01
CA ILE A 407 11.33 4.08 0.02
C ILE A 407 11.04 5.27 0.93
N GLN A 408 11.07 5.03 2.24
CA GLN A 408 10.77 6.00 3.27
C GLN A 408 11.71 5.84 4.48
N SER A 409 12.20 6.96 5.01
CA SER A 409 12.84 6.99 6.34
C SER A 409 11.77 6.99 7.45
N TYR A 410 11.96 6.18 8.49
CA TYR A 410 11.04 6.14 9.65
C TYR A 410 10.97 7.49 10.40
N GLY A 411 12.00 8.31 10.29
CA GLY A 411 12.04 9.64 10.90
C GLY A 411 11.27 10.72 10.13
N SER A 412 10.91 10.48 8.86
CA SER A 412 10.43 11.52 7.93
C SER A 412 9.14 11.12 7.18
N PRO A 413 8.22 12.06 6.92
CA PRO A 413 7.06 11.83 6.06
C PRO A 413 7.42 11.90 4.55
N ALA A 414 8.70 12.06 4.21
CA ALA A 414 9.16 12.09 2.83
C ALA A 414 9.15 10.67 2.24
N LEU A 415 8.56 10.56 1.05
CA LEU A 415 8.40 9.31 0.33
C LEU A 415 9.06 9.44 -1.04
N LEU A 416 9.96 8.51 -1.35
CA LEU A 416 10.65 8.42 -2.63
C LEU A 416 10.09 7.24 -3.41
N THR A 417 9.87 7.43 -4.71
CA THR A 417 9.52 6.36 -5.63
C THR A 417 10.65 6.06 -6.60
N PHE A 418 10.76 4.79 -6.95
CA PHE A 418 11.57 4.30 -8.06
C PHE A 418 10.68 3.48 -9.00
N ASP A 419 10.54 3.96 -10.23
CA ASP A 419 9.90 3.22 -11.32
C ASP A 419 10.96 2.35 -11.99
N VAL A 420 10.84 1.03 -11.82
CA VAL A 420 11.79 0.03 -12.33
C VAL A 420 11.81 0.01 -13.85
N SER A 421 10.63 0.16 -14.48
CA SER A 421 10.49 0.12 -15.94
C SER A 421 11.14 1.33 -16.60
N GLN A 422 10.98 2.51 -16.00
CA GLN A 422 11.52 3.77 -16.50
C GLN A 422 12.91 4.10 -15.94
N LYS A 423 13.39 3.31 -14.96
CA LYS A 423 14.58 3.60 -14.13
C LYS A 423 14.57 5.01 -13.56
N LEU A 424 13.39 5.48 -13.14
CA LEU A 424 13.16 6.87 -12.75
C LEU A 424 12.95 6.99 -11.24
N TRP A 425 13.78 7.82 -10.62
CA TRP A 425 13.67 8.22 -9.21
C TRP A 425 12.88 9.51 -9.08
N LYS A 426 11.93 9.57 -8.15
CA LYS A 426 11.10 10.76 -7.94
C LYS A 426 10.63 10.91 -6.51
N TRP A 427 10.74 12.12 -5.96
CA TRP A 427 10.09 12.48 -4.70
C TRP A 427 8.59 12.67 -4.92
N THR A 428 7.77 12.13 -4.02
CA THR A 428 6.33 12.39 -4.01
C THR A 428 6.03 13.75 -3.41
N VAL A 429 4.76 14.17 -3.50
CA VAL A 429 4.24 15.21 -2.61
C VAL A 429 4.36 14.74 -1.16
N ARG A 430 4.70 15.67 -0.26
CA ARG A 430 4.92 15.37 1.16
C ARG A 430 3.65 14.77 1.77
N SER A 431 3.81 13.71 2.56
CA SER A 431 2.69 13.11 3.27
C SER A 431 2.06 14.10 4.27
N PRO A 432 0.72 14.19 4.35
CA PRO A 432 0.02 14.97 5.36
C PRO A 432 0.11 14.38 6.78
N VAL A 433 0.66 13.16 6.93
CA VAL A 433 0.84 12.54 8.25
C VAL A 433 1.76 13.41 9.10
N SER A 434 1.32 13.72 10.31
CA SER A 434 2.06 14.50 11.30
C SER A 434 2.44 13.65 12.49
N LYS A 435 3.64 13.87 13.04
CA LYS A 435 4.01 13.32 14.36
C LYS A 435 3.24 14.04 15.46
N ARG A 436 2.80 13.30 16.47
CA ARG A 436 2.26 13.86 17.72
C ARG A 436 3.36 14.22 18.71
N PHE A 437 4.46 13.46 18.70
CA PHE A 437 5.64 13.69 19.55
C PHE A 437 6.94 13.42 18.78
N PRO A 438 8.08 14.01 19.18
CA PRO A 438 9.30 14.00 18.37
C PRO A 438 9.83 12.61 17.99
N LEU A 439 9.75 11.66 18.92
CA LEU A 439 10.27 10.29 18.77
C LEU A 439 9.31 9.34 18.03
N GLN A 440 8.13 9.81 17.62
CA GLN A 440 7.19 8.98 16.87
C GLN A 440 7.77 8.64 15.49
N LEU A 441 7.69 7.38 15.11
CA LEU A 441 8.12 6.91 13.80
C LEU A 441 6.94 6.84 12.84
N PHE A 442 7.24 7.06 11.56
CA PHE A 442 6.30 6.81 10.47
C PHE A 442 6.45 5.37 9.99
N THR A 443 5.33 4.69 9.83
CA THR A 443 5.28 3.35 9.23
C THR A 443 4.53 3.46 7.91
N GLY A 444 4.95 2.69 6.91
CA GLY A 444 4.21 2.60 5.67
C GLY A 444 4.50 1.34 4.88
N PHE A 445 3.55 0.99 4.03
CA PHE A 445 3.56 -0.18 3.17
C PHE A 445 2.70 0.10 1.94
N CYS A 446 2.94 -0.62 0.84
CA CYS A 446 2.07 -0.52 -0.31
C CYS A 446 0.97 -1.57 -0.31
N PHE A 447 -0.10 -1.31 -1.05
CA PHE A 447 -1.13 -2.28 -1.37
C PHE A 447 -1.77 -1.92 -2.70
N GLU A 448 -2.31 -2.90 -3.41
CA GLU A 448 -3.04 -2.64 -4.65
C GLU A 448 -4.53 -2.42 -4.35
N PRO A 449 -5.12 -1.27 -4.72
CA PRO A 449 -6.55 -1.07 -4.47
C PRO A 449 -7.41 -1.93 -5.42
N ARG A 450 -8.17 -2.89 -4.86
CA ARG A 450 -9.06 -3.81 -5.60
C ARG A 450 -10.41 -3.98 -4.94
N LEU A 451 -11.47 -4.19 -5.73
CA LEU A 451 -12.84 -4.42 -5.23
C LEU A 451 -13.23 -5.90 -5.24
N GLU A 452 -12.62 -6.67 -6.14
CA GLU A 452 -13.03 -8.00 -6.56
C GLU A 452 -12.54 -9.14 -5.67
N ILE A 453 -11.69 -8.82 -4.70
CA ILE A 453 -11.12 -9.80 -3.79
C ILE A 453 -11.68 -9.66 -2.37
N ALA A 454 -12.05 -10.79 -1.78
CA ALA A 454 -12.44 -10.90 -0.38
C ALA A 454 -11.33 -11.61 0.42
N SER A 455 -11.22 -11.26 1.70
CA SER A 455 -10.23 -11.83 2.63
C SER A 455 -10.71 -13.12 3.28
#